data_AF-A0A1Q3L644-F1
#
_entry.id   AF-A0A1Q3L644-F1
#
_cell.length_a   1.000
_cell.length_b   1.000
_cell.length_c   1.000
_cell.angle_alpha   90.00
_cell.angle_beta   90.00
_cell.angle_gamma   90.00
#
_symmetry.space_group_name_H-M   'P 1'
#
loop_
_entity.id
_entity.type
_entity.pdbx_description
1 polymer ?
#
loop_
_entity_poly.entity_id
_entity_poly.type
_entity_poly.pdbx_seq_one_letter_code
_entity_poly.pdbx_strand_id
1 'polypeptide(L)'
;MLFGGWPTGVSVTPAMQHGGPYPATTSDGTSVGTAAITRFLRGVAYQGAPQELLPAPLQDANPWGLPQSISRAGNSTSWGASVR
;
A
#
# COMPACT_ATOMS: atom_id res chain seq x y z
N MET A 1 -19.74 -3.80 6.26
CA MET A 1 -20.88 -4.67 6.66
C MET A 1 -22.12 -4.22 5.91
N LEU A 2 -23.04 -5.14 5.60
CA LEU A 2 -24.28 -4.84 4.89
C LEU A 2 -25.41 -4.58 5.89
N PHE A 3 -26.23 -3.57 5.61
CA PHE A 3 -27.42 -3.24 6.39
C PHE A 3 -28.64 -3.23 5.47
N GLY A 4 -29.71 -3.96 5.82
CA GLY A 4 -31.00 -3.88 5.13
C GLY A 4 -31.04 -4.44 3.70
N GLY A 5 -30.21 -5.43 3.36
CA GLY A 5 -30.18 -6.03 2.02
C GLY A 5 -29.60 -7.45 2.00
N TRP A 6 -29.45 -8.02 0.79
CA TRP A 6 -28.89 -9.35 0.57
C TRP A 6 -27.40 -9.29 0.21
N PRO A 7 -26.54 -10.18 0.77
CA PRO A 7 -25.09 -10.11 0.62
C PRO A 7 -24.55 -10.69 -0.70
N THR A 8 -25.41 -11.03 -1.65
CA THR A 8 -25.02 -11.70 -2.90
C THR A 8 -24.31 -10.77 -3.88
N GLY A 9 -24.64 -9.47 -3.85
CA GLY A 9 -23.98 -8.46 -4.67
C GLY A 9 -22.60 -8.12 -4.14
N VAL A 10 -21.57 -8.23 -5.00
CA VAL A 10 -20.19 -7.82 -4.70
C VAL A 10 -19.80 -6.67 -5.63
N SER A 11 -19.67 -5.46 -5.09
CA SER A 11 -19.29 -4.28 -5.89
C SER A 11 -17.79 -4.27 -6.17
N VAL A 12 -17.37 -4.01 -7.41
CA VAL A 12 -15.96 -3.82 -7.75
C VAL A 12 -15.59 -2.34 -7.57
N THR A 13 -15.22 -1.95 -6.36
CA THR A 13 -14.88 -0.56 -6.01
C THR A 13 -13.62 -0.50 -5.13
N PRO A 14 -13.01 0.69 -4.94
CA PRO A 14 -11.87 0.84 -4.03
C PRO A 14 -12.18 0.51 -2.56
N ALA A 15 -13.44 0.58 -2.14
CA ALA A 15 -13.86 0.36 -0.76
C ALA A 15 -14.20 -1.12 -0.44
N MET A 16 -14.11 -2.03 -1.42
CA MET A 16 -14.56 -3.42 -1.26
C MET A 16 -13.61 -4.24 -0.36
N GLN A 17 -14.19 -4.87 0.67
CA GLN A 17 -13.56 -5.91 1.48
C GLN A 17 -14.24 -7.26 1.20
N HIS A 18 -13.73 -8.01 0.22
CA HIS A 18 -14.18 -9.37 -0.07
C HIS A 18 -13.16 -10.38 0.50
N GLY A 19 -13.52 -10.96 1.64
CA GLY A 19 -12.65 -11.77 2.48
C GLY A 19 -13.26 -11.88 3.88
N GLY A 20 -12.42 -12.01 4.91
CA GLY A 20 -12.84 -12.15 6.30
C GLY A 20 -11.97 -13.16 7.07
N PRO A 21 -12.25 -13.41 8.35
CA PRO A 21 -11.52 -14.42 9.11
C PRO A 21 -11.63 -15.81 8.47
N TYR A 22 -10.65 -16.68 8.75
CA TYR A 22 -10.71 -18.10 8.38
C TYR A 22 -12.04 -18.73 8.84
N PRO A 23 -12.76 -19.50 7.99
CA PRO A 23 -12.33 -20.06 6.70
C PRO A 23 -12.69 -19.23 5.46
N ALA A 24 -13.23 -18.01 5.60
CA ALA A 24 -13.63 -17.19 4.46
C ALA A 24 -12.44 -16.80 3.56
N THR A 25 -11.27 -16.58 4.16
CA THR A 25 -9.98 -16.49 3.46
C THR A 25 -8.85 -16.93 4.39
N THR A 26 -7.66 -17.09 3.82
CA THR A 26 -6.42 -17.47 4.50
C THR A 26 -5.46 -16.28 4.66
N SER A 27 -5.93 -15.05 4.42
CA SER A 27 -5.14 -13.81 4.50
C SER A 27 -5.99 -12.65 5.00
N ASP A 28 -5.37 -11.61 5.56
CA ASP A 28 -6.09 -10.43 6.07
C ASP A 28 -6.49 -9.41 4.98
N GLY A 29 -6.20 -9.70 3.71
CA GLY A 29 -6.48 -8.82 2.58
C GLY A 29 -7.90 -8.93 1.99
N THR A 30 -8.11 -8.28 0.84
CA THR A 30 -9.31 -8.42 0.01
C THR A 30 -8.98 -9.12 -1.31
N SER A 31 -9.90 -9.92 -1.83
CA SER A 31 -9.77 -10.57 -3.15
C SER A 31 -10.45 -9.81 -4.30
N VAL A 32 -11.27 -8.80 -3.99
CA VAL A 32 -11.98 -7.96 -4.97
C VAL A 32 -11.81 -6.48 -4.60
N GLY A 33 -11.82 -5.60 -5.60
CA GLY A 33 -11.58 -4.17 -5.44
C GLY A 33 -10.13 -3.79 -5.69
N THR A 34 -9.84 -2.48 -5.81
CA THR A 34 -8.50 -2.01 -6.22
C THR A 34 -7.41 -2.39 -5.22
N ALA A 35 -7.73 -2.48 -3.93
CA ALA A 35 -6.79 -2.90 -2.89
C ALA A 35 -6.32 -4.37 -3.04
N ALA A 36 -7.00 -5.21 -3.82
CA ALA A 36 -6.61 -6.60 -4.05
C ALA A 36 -5.24 -6.73 -4.74
N ILE A 37 -4.78 -5.69 -5.46
CA ILE A 37 -3.45 -5.67 -6.09
C ILE A 37 -2.32 -5.89 -5.08
N THR A 38 -2.51 -5.44 -3.84
CA THR A 38 -1.49 -5.50 -2.78
C THR A 38 -1.06 -6.91 -2.43
N ARG A 39 -1.90 -7.92 -2.69
CA ARG A 39 -1.58 -9.34 -2.51
C ARG A 39 -0.41 -9.84 -3.37
N PHE A 40 -0.07 -9.10 -4.43
CA PHE A 40 0.96 -9.48 -5.39
C PHE A 40 2.16 -8.52 -5.36
N LEU A 41 2.21 -7.62 -4.38
CA LEU A 41 3.28 -6.64 -4.22
C LEU A 41 4.18 -6.99 -3.03
N ARG A 42 5.43 -6.51 -3.07
CA ARG A 42 6.35 -6.50 -1.94
C ARG A 42 7.14 -5.20 -1.93
N GLY A 43 7.41 -4.65 -0.75
CA GLY A 43 8.25 -3.47 -0.59
C GLY A 43 9.72 -3.81 -0.84
N VAL A 44 10.45 -2.89 -1.50
CA VAL A 44 11.90 -2.96 -1.70
C VAL A 44 12.49 -1.59 -1.39
N ALA A 45 13.53 -1.54 -0.57
CA ALA A 45 14.24 -0.31 -0.22
C ALA A 45 15.52 -0.18 -1.04
N TYR A 46 15.80 1.04 -1.50
CA TYR A 46 17.02 1.41 -2.23
C TYR A 46 17.78 2.45 -1.40
N GLN A 47 19.05 2.19 -1.10
CA GLN A 47 19.90 3.09 -0.31
C GLN A 47 21.20 3.37 -1.06
N GLY A 48 21.55 4.65 -1.22
CA GLY A 48 22.78 5.07 -1.90
C GLY A 48 22.83 4.78 -3.40
N ALA A 49 21.70 4.42 -4.02
CA ALA A 49 21.63 4.19 -5.46
C ALA A 49 21.67 5.52 -6.22
N PRO A 50 22.47 5.64 -7.30
CA PRO A 50 22.44 6.82 -8.16
C PRO A 50 21.11 6.89 -8.95
N GLN A 51 20.72 8.11 -9.35
CA GLN A 51 19.40 8.37 -9.95
C GLN A 51 19.13 7.55 -11.22
N GLU A 52 20.16 7.33 -12.05
CA GLU A 52 20.07 6.55 -13.28
C GLU A 52 19.85 5.05 -13.07
N LEU A 53 20.14 4.53 -11.87
CA LEU A 53 19.89 3.13 -11.50
C LEU A 53 18.60 2.93 -10.69
N LEU A 54 17.96 4.01 -10.24
CA LEU A 54 16.67 3.93 -9.58
C LEU A 54 15.57 3.58 -10.60
N PRO A 55 14.61 2.71 -10.23
CA PRO A 55 13.37 2.55 -10.99
C PRO A 55 12.69 3.91 -11.20
N ALA A 56 12.10 4.14 -12.37
CA ALA A 56 11.45 5.40 -12.72
C ALA A 56 10.47 5.94 -11.64
N PRO A 57 9.66 5.12 -10.95
CA PRO A 57 8.81 5.57 -9.84
C PRO A 57 9.52 6.15 -8.62
N LEU A 58 10.83 5.92 -8.47
CA LEU A 58 11.63 6.32 -7.31
C LEU A 58 12.62 7.45 -7.63
N GLN A 59 12.71 7.89 -8.88
CA GLN A 59 13.61 8.99 -9.27
C GLN A 59 13.07 10.34 -8.79
N ASP A 60 13.97 11.25 -8.43
CA ASP A 60 13.64 12.57 -7.88
C ASP A 60 12.81 13.42 -8.87
N ALA A 61 13.06 13.25 -10.17
CA ALA A 61 12.33 13.95 -11.22
C ALA A 61 10.85 13.51 -11.34
N ASN A 62 10.46 12.41 -10.68
CA ASN A 62 9.13 11.79 -10.74
C ASN A 62 8.55 11.75 -12.17
N PRO A 63 9.24 11.08 -13.12
CA PRO A 63 8.86 11.09 -14.53
C PRO A 63 7.45 10.54 -14.81
N TRP A 64 6.89 9.75 -13.88
CA TRP A 64 5.55 9.18 -14.00
C TRP A 64 4.47 10.02 -13.28
N GLY A 65 4.85 11.11 -12.61
CA GLY A 65 3.91 11.96 -11.87
C GLY A 65 3.15 11.22 -10.76
N LEU A 66 3.77 10.21 -10.15
CA LEU A 66 3.13 9.37 -9.13
C LEU A 66 3.03 10.12 -7.80
N PRO A 67 1.98 9.85 -7.00
CA PRO A 67 1.95 10.26 -5.61
C PRO A 67 3.10 9.61 -4.83
N GLN A 68 3.94 10.42 -4.19
CA GLN A 68 5.06 9.97 -3.37
C GLN A 68 4.96 10.61 -1.98
N SER A 69 5.26 9.83 -0.94
CA SER A 69 5.40 10.35 0.42
C SER A 69 6.88 10.67 0.68
N ILE A 70 7.22 11.96 0.72
CA ILE A 70 8.60 12.42 0.91
C ILE A 70 8.73 13.03 2.31
N SER A 71 9.58 12.44 3.14
CA SER A 71 9.97 13.01 4.43
C SER A 71 11.04 14.07 4.26
N ARG A 72 11.04 15.10 5.12
CA ARG A 72 12.12 16.09 5.15
C ARG A 72 13.44 15.41 5.50
N ALA A 73 14.52 15.82 4.83
CA ALA A 73 15.87 15.39 5.17
C ALA A 73 16.14 15.64 6.67
N GLY A 74 16.68 14.64 7.36
CA GLY A 74 16.93 14.68 8.79
C GLY A 74 15.75 14.27 9.67
N ASN A 75 14.54 14.01 9.14
CA ASN A 75 13.42 13.54 9.99
C ASN A 75 13.71 12.21 10.71
N SER A 76 14.65 11.41 10.19
CA SER A 76 15.11 10.19 10.86
C SER A 76 16.04 10.44 12.04
N THR A 77 16.59 11.66 12.23
CA THR A 77 17.55 11.94 13.32
C THR A 77 16.91 11.93 14.70
N SER A 78 15.60 12.14 14.79
CA SER A 78 14.83 12.02 16.04
C SER A 78 14.10 10.69 16.17
N TRP A 79 14.21 9.79 15.19
CA TRP A 79 13.51 8.51 15.20
C TRP A 79 14.13 7.61 16.28
N GLY A 80 13.37 7.30 17.33
CA GLY A 80 13.85 6.59 18.52
C GLY A 80 14.29 7.48 19.70
N ALA A 81 14.28 8.81 19.55
CA ALA A 81 14.67 9.74 20.63
C ALA A 81 13.58 9.94 21.71
N SER A 82 12.37 9.41 21.50
CA SER A 82 11.25 9.49 22.46
C SER A 82 10.80 8.09 22.87
N VAL A 83 11.61 7.45 23.70
CA VAL A 83 11.17 6.45 24.70
C VAL A 83 12.17 6.52 25.88
N ARG A 84 12.02 7.54 26.74
CA ARG A 84 12.51 7.51 28.12
C ARG A 84 11.46 8.16 29.00
#